data_AF-A0A920CLM3-F1
#
_entry.id   AF-A0A920CLM3-F1
#
_cell.length_a   1.000
_cell.length_b   1.000
_cell.length_c   1.000
_cell.angle_alpha   90.00
_cell.angle_beta   90.00
_cell.angle_gamma   90.00
#
_symmetry.space_group_name_H-M   'P 1'
#
loop_
_entity.id
_entity.type
_entity.pdbx_description
1 polymer ?
#
loop_
_entity_poly.entity_id
_entity_poly.type
_entity_poly.pdbx_seq_one_letter_code
_entity_poly.pdbx_strand_id
1 'polypeptide(L)'
;MLVISVVPVAQAEKASLKAADEGASLIQKAGKWFKVKVMGKGTGNSLNNIKGLDDILNDTSKLKGVKPEELYKYLNDNGYKPSPLNKSRNYTGVPFEEGGGFKVNWGGDRILQYHPGSSYHGDVPYYKISSGSTGTRRFDIDGNLLE
;
A
#
# COMPACT_ATOMS: atom_id res chain seq x y z
N MET A 1 7.44 -10.05 -58.33
CA MET A 1 8.49 -9.59 -57.39
C MET A 1 7.82 -9.21 -56.08
N LEU A 2 8.10 -9.94 -55.00
CA LEU A 2 7.53 -9.71 -53.67
C LEU A 2 8.63 -9.09 -52.80
N VAL A 3 8.42 -7.88 -52.28
CA VAL A 3 9.39 -7.19 -51.41
C VAL A 3 8.98 -7.43 -49.96
N ILE A 4 9.77 -8.18 -49.21
CA ILE A 4 9.58 -8.40 -47.77
C ILE A 4 10.29 -7.26 -47.04
N SER A 5 9.54 -6.36 -46.41
CA SER A 5 10.09 -5.28 -45.58
C SER A 5 10.54 -5.84 -44.23
N VAL A 6 11.83 -5.75 -43.95
CA VAL A 6 12.42 -6.14 -42.66
C VAL A 6 12.43 -4.91 -41.77
N VAL A 7 11.61 -4.91 -40.71
CA VAL A 7 11.62 -3.85 -39.70
C VAL A 7 12.89 -4.01 -38.85
N PRO A 8 13.69 -2.96 -38.59
CA PRO A 8 14.97 -3.11 -37.92
C PRO A 8 14.79 -3.42 -36.43
N VAL A 9 15.34 -4.57 -35.99
CA VAL A 9 15.42 -5.09 -34.62
C VAL A 9 16.06 -4.12 -33.60
N ALA A 10 16.69 -3.03 -34.05
CA ALA A 10 17.36 -2.06 -33.19
C ALA A 10 16.41 -1.16 -32.37
N GLN A 11 15.13 -1.05 -32.74
CA GLN A 11 14.18 -0.17 -32.04
C GLN A 11 13.56 -0.84 -30.79
N ALA A 12 13.51 -2.18 -30.75
CA ALA A 12 12.90 -2.92 -29.64
C ALA A 12 13.78 -2.96 -28.38
N GLU A 13 15.10 -3.00 -28.53
CA GLU A 13 16.03 -3.09 -27.39
C GLU A 13 16.15 -1.76 -26.63
N LYS A 14 16.08 -0.62 -27.32
CA LYS A 14 16.14 0.72 -26.69
C LYS A 14 14.93 1.04 -25.82
N ALA A 15 13.75 0.51 -26.17
CA ALA A 15 12.55 0.69 -25.35
C ALA A 15 12.62 -0.10 -24.03
N SER A 16 13.25 -1.28 -24.04
CA SER A 16 13.40 -2.13 -22.85
C SER A 16 14.39 -1.55 -21.83
N LEU A 17 15.51 -1.00 -22.30
CA LEU A 17 16.52 -0.35 -21.43
C LEU A 17 15.99 0.93 -20.77
N LYS A 18 15.16 1.71 -21.46
CA LYS A 18 14.58 2.95 -20.91
C LYS A 18 13.56 2.68 -19.79
N ALA A 19 12.74 1.63 -19.93
CA ALA A 19 11.79 1.24 -18.89
C ALA A 19 12.47 0.73 -17.61
N ALA A 20 13.63 0.07 -17.74
CA ALA A 20 14.40 -0.41 -16.58
C ALA A 20 15.07 0.74 -15.80
N ASP A 21 15.58 1.77 -16.49
CA ASP A 21 16.22 2.94 -15.88
C ASP A 21 15.21 3.86 -15.17
N GLU A 22 14.04 4.07 -15.79
CA GLU A 22 12.93 4.81 -15.16
C GLU A 22 12.40 4.09 -13.92
N GLY A 23 12.28 2.75 -13.96
CA GLY A 23 11.91 1.93 -12.80
C GLY A 23 12.91 2.00 -11.65
N ALA A 24 14.22 1.99 -11.94
CA ALA A 24 15.26 2.09 -10.92
C ALA A 24 15.32 3.49 -10.27
N SER A 25 15.10 4.54 -11.07
CA SER A 25 15.04 5.94 -10.61
C SER A 25 13.88 6.18 -9.65
N LEU A 26 12.71 5.59 -9.92
CA LEU A 26 11.53 5.68 -9.04
C LEU A 26 11.76 4.96 -7.70
N ILE A 27 12.37 3.76 -7.72
CA ILE A 27 12.70 3.02 -6.48
C ILE A 27 13.70 3.81 -5.62
N GLN A 28 14.73 4.42 -6.23
CA GLN A 28 15.70 5.23 -5.49
C GLN A 28 15.09 6.52 -4.93
N LYS A 29 14.22 7.19 -5.70
CA LYS A 29 13.51 8.40 -5.24
C LYS A 29 12.52 8.09 -4.11
N ALA A 30 11.76 7.01 -4.24
CA ALA A 30 10.90 6.51 -3.17
C ALA A 30 11.72 6.23 -1.91
N GLY A 31 12.80 5.43 -2.02
CA GLY A 31 13.68 5.11 -0.89
C GLY A 31 14.28 6.34 -0.21
N LYS A 32 14.62 7.38 -0.97
CA LYS A 32 15.18 8.64 -0.44
C LYS A 32 14.14 9.48 0.31
N TRP A 33 12.91 9.59 -0.22
CA TRP A 33 11.77 10.23 0.45
C TRP A 33 11.40 9.50 1.75
N PHE A 34 11.37 8.16 1.74
CA PHE A 34 11.06 7.35 2.92
C PHE A 34 12.10 7.55 4.02
N LYS A 35 13.38 7.65 3.66
CA LYS A 35 14.47 7.89 4.62
C LYS A 35 14.38 9.27 5.28
N VAL A 36 13.88 10.28 4.56
CA VAL A 36 13.69 11.64 5.08
C VAL A 36 12.47 11.73 6.01
N LYS A 37 11.38 10.99 5.75
CA LYS A 37 10.16 11.05 6.57
C LYS A 37 10.20 10.15 7.83
N VAL A 38 10.97 9.05 7.80
CA VAL A 38 11.12 8.10 8.94
C VAL A 38 12.02 8.66 10.06
N MET A 39 12.72 9.79 9.86
CA MET A 39 13.59 10.38 10.89
C MET A 39 12.83 11.08 12.04
N GLY A 40 11.50 11.04 12.04
CA GLY A 40 10.64 11.37 13.18
C GLY A 40 10.63 10.25 14.22
N LYS A 41 11.58 10.31 15.16
CA LYS A 41 11.72 9.51 16.39
C LYS A 41 10.36 9.01 16.95
N GLY A 42 10.07 7.72 16.81
CA GLY A 42 8.92 7.05 17.44
C GLY A 42 8.95 5.53 17.31
N THR A 43 9.08 4.85 18.47
CA THR A 43 8.63 3.47 18.78
C THR A 43 9.02 2.33 17.82
N GLY A 44 10.29 1.92 17.86
CA GLY A 44 10.79 0.71 17.19
C GLY A 44 10.32 -0.64 17.77
N ASN A 45 9.05 -0.80 18.18
CA ASN A 45 8.59 -2.06 18.80
C ASN A 45 7.17 -2.54 18.46
N SER A 46 6.29 -1.73 17.85
CA SER A 46 4.88 -2.11 17.62
C SER A 46 4.69 -3.18 16.53
N LEU A 47 5.49 -3.13 15.46
CA LEU A 47 5.45 -4.14 14.37
C LEU A 47 6.02 -5.51 14.76
N ASN A 48 6.79 -5.59 15.84
CA ASN A 48 7.46 -6.84 16.27
C ASN A 48 6.47 -7.93 16.73
N ASN A 49 5.21 -7.55 16.95
CA ASN A 49 4.13 -8.46 17.38
C ASN A 49 3.18 -8.85 16.25
N ILE A 50 3.52 -8.53 15.00
CA ILE A 50 2.75 -8.89 13.80
C ILE A 50 3.61 -9.84 12.98
N LYS A 51 3.20 -11.11 12.90
CA LYS A 51 3.84 -12.14 12.05
C LYS A 51 3.22 -12.21 10.66
N GLY A 52 2.01 -11.65 10.51
CA GLY A 52 1.25 -11.64 9.27
C GLY A 52 -0.07 -10.92 9.42
N LEU A 53 -0.76 -10.73 8.29
CA LEU A 53 -2.08 -10.05 8.27
C LEU A 53 -3.17 -10.80 9.04
N ASP A 54 -3.00 -12.11 9.25
CA ASP A 54 -3.95 -12.89 10.05
C ASP A 54 -3.93 -12.49 11.53
N ASP A 55 -2.80 -12.01 12.05
CA ASP A 55 -2.75 -11.49 13.42
C ASP A 55 -3.63 -10.24 13.55
N ILE A 56 -3.64 -9.36 12.54
CA ILE A 56 -4.46 -8.15 12.51
C ILE A 56 -5.94 -8.50 12.34
N LEU A 57 -6.27 -9.52 11.52
CA LEU A 57 -7.66 -9.96 11.33
C LEU A 57 -8.25 -10.54 12.62
N ASN A 58 -7.45 -11.30 13.36
CA ASN A 58 -7.85 -11.97 14.60
C ASN A 58 -7.81 -11.03 15.82
N ASP A 59 -6.85 -10.11 15.87
CA ASP A 59 -6.65 -9.14 16.94
C ASP A 59 -6.30 -7.76 16.36
N THR A 60 -7.31 -6.91 16.21
CA THR A 60 -7.13 -5.57 15.63
C THR A 60 -6.33 -4.64 16.55
N SER A 61 -6.23 -4.94 17.85
CA SER A 61 -5.45 -4.14 18.79
C SER A 61 -3.95 -4.15 18.48
N LYS A 62 -3.49 -5.07 17.62
CA LYS A 62 -2.13 -5.09 17.05
C LYS A 62 -1.81 -3.83 16.23
N LEU A 63 -2.82 -3.08 15.79
CA LEU A 63 -2.65 -1.81 15.11
C LEU A 63 -2.33 -0.65 16.06
N LYS A 64 -2.56 -0.82 17.37
CA LYS A 64 -2.34 0.23 18.36
C LYS A 64 -0.91 0.76 18.32
N GLY A 65 -0.76 2.05 18.07
CA GLY A 65 0.54 2.71 17.95
C GLY A 65 1.38 2.26 16.74
N VAL A 66 0.80 1.55 15.77
CA VAL A 66 1.41 1.30 14.45
C VAL A 66 1.00 2.43 13.52
N LYS A 67 1.96 3.17 12.96
CA LYS A 67 1.64 4.23 12.00
C LYS A 67 1.25 3.63 10.64
N PRO A 68 0.34 4.25 9.88
CA PRO A 68 0.00 3.80 8.54
C PRO A 68 1.20 3.63 7.61
N GLU A 69 2.21 4.51 7.71
CA GLU A 69 3.43 4.44 6.93
C GLU A 69 4.28 3.21 7.28
N GLU A 70 4.33 2.85 8.57
CA GLU A 70 5.05 1.68 9.06
C GLU A 70 4.38 0.39 8.58
N LEU A 71 3.04 0.34 8.67
CA LEU A 71 2.27 -0.78 8.15
C LEU A 71 2.42 -0.90 6.63
N TYR A 72 2.30 0.20 5.88
CA TYR A 72 2.49 0.19 4.43
C TYR A 72 3.88 -0.34 4.02
N LYS A 73 4.92 0.06 4.74
CA LYS A 73 6.28 -0.45 4.53
C LYS A 73 6.38 -1.94 4.85
N TYR A 74 5.86 -2.38 6.00
CA TYR A 74 5.82 -3.80 6.38
C TYR A 74 5.14 -4.64 5.30
N LEU A 75 4.02 -4.16 4.74
CA LEU A 75 3.28 -4.86 3.69
C LEU A 75 4.11 -5.03 2.41
N ASN A 76 4.81 -3.98 1.99
CA ASN A 76 5.72 -4.05 0.84
C ASN A 76 6.88 -5.01 1.09
N ASP A 77 7.56 -4.88 2.23
CA ASP A 77 8.73 -5.70 2.58
C ASP A 77 8.41 -7.20 2.68
N ASN A 78 7.17 -7.54 3.03
CA ASN A 78 6.69 -8.91 3.14
C ASN A 78 5.93 -9.40 1.90
N GLY A 79 6.00 -8.68 0.78
CA GLY A 79 5.47 -9.13 -0.51
C GLY A 79 3.95 -9.08 -0.67
N TYR A 80 3.24 -8.37 0.20
CA TYR A 80 1.78 -8.21 0.14
C TYR A 80 1.30 -7.26 -0.97
N LYS A 81 2.21 -6.49 -1.58
CA LYS A 81 1.95 -5.61 -2.73
C LYS A 81 0.73 -4.68 -2.53
N PRO A 82 0.75 -3.80 -1.51
CA PRO A 82 -0.32 -2.84 -1.32
C PRO A 82 -0.53 -1.98 -2.58
N SER A 83 -1.79 -1.78 -2.96
CA SER A 83 -2.18 -0.97 -4.11
C SER A 83 -3.03 0.22 -3.67
N PRO A 84 -3.18 1.27 -4.49
CA PRO A 84 -4.15 2.34 -4.23
C PRO A 84 -5.57 1.80 -4.04
N LEU A 85 -6.42 2.58 -3.36
CA LEU A 85 -7.83 2.24 -3.21
C LEU A 85 -8.55 2.25 -4.56
N ASN A 86 -9.22 1.14 -4.91
CA ASN A 86 -10.05 1.07 -6.13
C ASN A 86 -11.38 1.80 -5.98
N LYS A 87 -11.87 1.98 -4.75
CA LYS A 87 -13.12 2.68 -4.44
C LYS A 87 -12.97 3.49 -3.15
N SER A 88 -13.00 4.80 -3.30
CA SER A 88 -13.00 5.79 -2.23
C SER A 88 -13.67 7.06 -2.73
N ARG A 89 -14.29 7.84 -1.84
CA ARG A 89 -14.97 9.09 -2.20
C ARG A 89 -13.98 10.11 -2.80
N ASN A 90 -12.81 10.24 -2.18
CA ASN A 90 -11.82 11.27 -2.52
C ASN A 90 -10.44 10.70 -2.91
N TYR A 91 -10.21 9.40 -2.71
CA TYR A 91 -8.86 8.81 -2.82
C TYR A 91 -8.80 7.62 -3.77
N THR A 92 -9.74 7.51 -4.73
CA THR A 92 -9.71 6.42 -5.70
C THR A 92 -8.49 6.58 -6.61
N GLY A 93 -7.63 5.57 -6.68
CA GLY A 93 -6.44 5.54 -7.53
C GLY A 93 -5.27 6.41 -7.06
N VAL A 94 -5.43 7.19 -5.97
CA VAL A 94 -4.37 8.03 -5.42
C VAL A 94 -3.37 7.14 -4.66
N PRO A 95 -2.07 7.12 -5.03
CA PRO A 95 -1.04 6.39 -4.30
C PRO A 95 -0.94 6.83 -2.84
N PHE A 96 -0.51 5.92 -1.96
CA PHE A 96 -0.36 6.22 -0.53
C PHE A 96 0.70 7.32 -0.30
N GLU A 97 1.75 7.32 -1.11
CA GLU A 97 2.83 8.30 -1.11
C GLU A 97 2.35 9.71 -1.44
N GLU A 98 1.24 9.84 -2.17
CA GLU A 98 0.59 11.10 -2.52
C GLU A 98 -0.54 11.49 -1.55
N GLY A 99 -0.67 10.79 -0.42
CA GLY A 99 -1.70 11.02 0.59
C GLY A 99 -2.99 10.24 0.36
N GLY A 100 -2.99 9.27 -0.56
CA GLY A 100 -4.08 8.32 -0.75
C GLY A 100 -4.14 7.23 0.31
N GLY A 101 -5.11 6.32 0.16
CA GLY A 101 -5.19 5.10 0.95
C GLY A 101 -4.57 3.90 0.23
N PHE A 102 -4.45 2.78 0.92
CA PHE A 102 -3.96 1.54 0.33
C PHE A 102 -4.88 0.35 0.61
N LYS A 103 -4.75 -0.68 -0.21
CA LYS A 103 -5.47 -1.95 -0.12
C LYS A 103 -4.52 -3.12 -0.31
N VAL A 104 -4.73 -4.18 0.46
CA VAL A 104 -4.10 -5.48 0.27
C VAL A 104 -5.16 -6.56 0.25
N ASN A 105 -4.96 -7.56 -0.61
CA ASN A 105 -5.70 -8.81 -0.61
C ASN A 105 -4.78 -9.94 -0.16
N TRP A 106 -5.27 -10.84 0.69
CA TRP A 106 -4.55 -12.06 1.07
C TRP A 106 -5.52 -13.20 1.37
N GLY A 107 -5.01 -14.43 1.47
CA GLY A 107 -5.81 -15.58 1.92
C GLY A 107 -7.04 -15.90 1.07
N GLY A 108 -7.12 -15.41 -0.17
CA GLY A 108 -8.27 -15.57 -1.07
C GLY A 108 -9.29 -14.44 -0.96
N ASP A 109 -10.04 -14.41 0.15
CA ASP A 109 -11.21 -13.54 0.34
C ASP A 109 -10.97 -12.37 1.31
N ARG A 110 -9.75 -12.24 1.86
CA ARG A 110 -9.43 -11.26 2.90
C ARG A 110 -8.89 -9.98 2.30
N ILE A 111 -9.36 -8.85 2.82
CA ILE A 111 -8.99 -7.51 2.35
C ILE A 111 -8.74 -6.60 3.54
N LEU A 112 -7.64 -5.85 3.48
CA LEU A 112 -7.26 -4.79 4.43
C LEU A 112 -7.17 -3.51 3.63
N GLN A 113 -7.86 -2.47 4.09
CA GLN A 113 -7.84 -1.14 3.49
C GLN A 113 -7.54 -0.09 4.55
N TYR A 114 -6.66 0.84 4.23
CA TYR A 114 -6.46 2.07 4.99
C TYR A 114 -7.10 3.24 4.25
N HIS A 115 -7.90 4.02 4.96
CA HIS A 115 -8.50 5.25 4.47
C HIS A 115 -7.91 6.44 5.25
N PRO A 116 -7.27 7.43 4.57
CA PRO A 116 -6.54 8.52 5.24
C PRO A 116 -7.44 9.59 5.90
N GLY A 117 -8.77 9.42 5.88
CA GLY A 117 -9.69 10.48 6.27
C GLY A 117 -9.75 11.62 5.24
N SER A 118 -10.60 12.62 5.44
CA SER A 118 -10.79 13.76 4.51
C SER A 118 -10.40 15.07 5.20
N SER A 119 -9.51 15.83 4.58
CA SER A 119 -8.98 17.09 5.14
C SER A 119 -10.02 18.21 5.27
N TYR A 120 -11.14 18.13 4.55
CA TYR A 120 -12.09 19.25 4.45
C TYR A 120 -13.37 19.07 5.28
N HIS A 121 -13.86 17.85 5.53
CA HIS A 121 -15.12 17.63 6.27
C HIS A 121 -15.22 16.25 6.95
N GLY A 122 -14.35 15.96 7.92
CA GLY A 122 -14.71 15.09 9.06
C GLY A 122 -14.56 13.56 8.92
N ASP A 123 -13.98 13.03 7.85
CA ASP A 123 -13.62 11.60 7.87
C ASP A 123 -12.32 11.43 8.67
N VAL A 124 -12.40 10.78 9.83
CA VAL A 124 -11.22 10.34 10.58
C VAL A 124 -10.52 9.19 9.84
N PRO A 125 -9.18 9.07 9.88
CA PRO A 125 -8.50 7.94 9.28
C PRO A 125 -8.93 6.63 9.94
N TYR A 126 -9.13 5.58 9.13
CA TYR A 126 -9.63 4.30 9.62
C TYR A 126 -9.12 3.13 8.76
N TYR A 127 -9.12 1.94 9.36
CA TYR A 127 -8.92 0.68 8.69
C TYR A 127 -10.24 -0.02 8.41
N LYS A 128 -10.33 -0.69 7.28
CA LYS A 128 -11.46 -1.56 6.92
C LYS A 128 -10.92 -2.95 6.61
N ILE A 129 -11.42 -3.94 7.34
CA ILE A 129 -11.03 -5.35 7.19
C ILE A 129 -12.26 -6.14 6.76
N SER A 130 -12.13 -6.88 5.67
CA SER A 130 -13.19 -7.72 5.12
C SER A 130 -12.71 -9.16 5.00
N SER A 131 -13.54 -10.14 5.37
CA SER A 131 -13.38 -11.56 5.03
C SER A 131 -14.75 -12.19 4.84
N GLY A 132 -14.83 -13.34 4.15
CA GLY A 132 -16.09 -14.08 4.01
C GLY A 132 -16.62 -14.58 5.35
N SER A 133 -15.74 -14.94 6.28
CA SER A 133 -16.13 -15.44 7.61
C SER A 133 -16.60 -14.36 8.58
N THR A 134 -16.03 -13.15 8.52
CA THR A 134 -16.30 -12.08 9.50
C THR A 134 -17.07 -10.90 8.93
N GLY A 135 -17.41 -10.93 7.64
CA GLY A 135 -17.94 -9.78 6.93
C GLY A 135 -16.95 -8.62 6.89
N THR A 136 -17.47 -7.40 6.76
CA THR A 136 -16.68 -6.15 6.74
C THR A 136 -16.83 -5.41 8.06
N ARG A 137 -15.70 -5.05 8.68
CA ARG A 137 -15.64 -4.26 9.92
C ARG A 137 -14.72 -3.07 9.74
N ARG A 138 -15.01 -1.98 10.46
CA ARG A 138 -14.20 -0.76 10.44
C ARG A 138 -13.58 -0.51 11.81
N PHE A 139 -12.33 -0.08 11.80
CA PHE A 139 -11.55 0.19 13.00
C PHE A 139 -10.89 1.55 12.90
N ASP A 140 -10.74 2.25 14.01
CA ASP A 140 -9.89 3.44 14.06
C ASP A 140 -8.41 3.07 13.86
N ILE A 141 -7.54 4.08 13.90
CA ILE A 141 -6.10 3.90 13.69
C ILE A 141 -5.44 3.01 14.77
N ASP A 142 -6.05 2.91 15.94
CA ASP A 142 -5.56 2.11 17.07
C ASP A 142 -6.18 0.69 17.12
N GLY A 143 -7.06 0.37 16.16
CA GLY A 143 -7.70 -0.93 16.05
C GLY A 143 -8.97 -1.10 16.87
N ASN A 144 -9.57 -0.02 17.39
CA ASN A 144 -10.87 -0.08 18.07
C ASN A 144 -12.00 -0.09 17.06
N LEU A 145 -13.01 -0.92 17.29
CA LEU A 145 -14.16 -1.06 16.38
C LEU A 145 -14.98 0.24 16.31
N LEU A 146 -15.32 0.66 15.10
CA LEU A 146 -16.14 1.85 14.83
C LEU A 146 -17.61 1.49 14.56
N GLU A 147 -17.86 0.46 13.75
CA GLU A 147 -19.19 -0.11 13.43
C GLU A 147 -19.03 -1.44 12.65
#